data_AF-A0A2W1F3I9-F1
#
_entry.id   AF-A0A2W1F3I9-F1
#
_cell.length_a   1.000
_cell.length_b   1.000
_cell.length_c   1.000
_cell.angle_alpha   90.00
_cell.angle_beta   90.00
_cell.angle_gamma   90.00
#
_symmetry.space_group_name_H-M   'P 1'
#
loop_
_entity.id
_entity.type
_entity.pdbx_description
1 polymer ?
#
loop_
_entity_poly.entity_id
_entity_poly.type
_entity_poly.pdbx_seq_one_letter_code
_entity_poly.pdbx_strand_id
1 'polypeptide(L)'
;MAPIKKRTTARAKSARAARPSTTTTLPQPTDNVSAFPSSKRDKLKIKHSSFVSKIEKSSAKTQKRRRPNKKLVANLESLADALPDGGADGDVELGQARIVQPKVKLESMKKSKGAKKRKEKLEKLEKERFNANLVQLASGTQGATAVQDRWAALKNHVQSNMEVRPEFGQK
;
A
#
# COMPACT_ATOMS: atom_id res chain seq x y z
N MET A 1 -25.96 -6.49 -49.29
CA MET A 1 -24.53 -6.72 -48.94
C MET A 1 -24.45 -7.45 -47.61
N ALA A 2 -23.90 -8.67 -47.57
CA ALA A 2 -23.74 -9.42 -46.33
C ALA A 2 -22.45 -8.98 -45.58
N PRO A 3 -22.46 -8.90 -44.24
CA PRO A 3 -21.32 -8.39 -43.48
C PRO A 3 -20.15 -9.39 -43.45
N ILE A 4 -18.97 -8.92 -43.86
CA ILE A 4 -17.73 -9.69 -43.90
C ILE A 4 -17.14 -9.79 -42.48
N LYS A 5 -17.08 -11.02 -41.93
CA LYS A 5 -16.50 -11.30 -40.62
C LYS A 5 -14.97 -11.17 -40.68
N LYS A 6 -14.39 -10.23 -39.91
CA LYS A 6 -12.94 -10.02 -39.85
C LYS A 6 -12.24 -11.14 -39.05
N ARG A 7 -11.15 -11.68 -39.60
CA ARG A 7 -10.34 -12.76 -38.99
C ARG A 7 -9.65 -12.25 -37.71
N THR A 8 -9.66 -13.08 -36.66
CA THR A 8 -9.01 -12.78 -35.37
C THR A 8 -7.49 -12.82 -35.49
N THR A 9 -6.80 -11.84 -34.92
CA THR A 9 -5.34 -11.71 -35.02
C THR A 9 -4.61 -12.73 -34.14
N ALA A 10 -3.40 -13.13 -34.53
CA ALA A 10 -2.58 -14.09 -33.78
C ALA A 10 -2.33 -13.66 -32.32
N ARG A 11 -2.21 -12.35 -32.09
CA ARG A 11 -2.10 -11.77 -30.74
C ARG A 11 -3.34 -12.00 -29.89
N ALA A 12 -4.54 -11.91 -30.47
CA ALA A 12 -5.79 -12.20 -29.77
C ALA A 12 -5.92 -13.70 -29.44
N LYS A 13 -5.40 -14.58 -30.30
CA LYS A 13 -5.36 -16.04 -30.05
C LYS A 13 -4.40 -16.41 -28.91
N SER A 14 -3.20 -15.84 -28.91
CA SER A 14 -2.21 -16.07 -27.85
C SER A 14 -2.67 -15.53 -26.49
N ALA A 15 -3.34 -14.37 -26.46
CA ALA A 15 -3.92 -13.83 -25.23
C ALA A 15 -5.08 -14.69 -24.68
N ARG A 16 -5.79 -15.45 -25.53
CA ARG A 16 -6.83 -16.38 -25.10
C ARG A 16 -6.24 -17.70 -24.57
N ALA A 17 -5.11 -18.16 -25.11
CA ALA A 17 -4.39 -19.34 -24.62
C ALA A 17 -3.71 -19.09 -23.25
N ALA A 18 -3.31 -17.86 -22.95
CA ALA A 18 -2.71 -17.48 -21.66
C ALA A 18 -3.75 -17.23 -20.54
N ARG A 19 -5.05 -17.29 -20.85
CA ARG A 19 -6.10 -17.24 -19.82
C ARG A 19 -6.40 -18.67 -19.40
N PRO A 20 -6.34 -19.01 -18.10
CA PRO A 20 -6.84 -20.30 -17.64
C PRO A 20 -8.30 -20.43 -18.10
N SER A 21 -8.59 -21.46 -18.90
CA SER A 21 -9.95 -21.80 -19.31
C SER A 21 -10.74 -22.12 -18.03
N THR A 22 -11.57 -21.19 -17.58
CA THR A 22 -12.59 -21.46 -16.56
C THR A 22 -13.73 -22.23 -17.20
N THR A 23 -13.42 -23.40 -17.74
CA THR A 23 -14.37 -24.51 -17.96
C THR A 23 -14.14 -25.49 -16.81
N THR A 24 -14.14 -24.96 -15.59
CA THR A 24 -14.42 -25.74 -14.39
C THR A 24 -15.92 -25.68 -14.26
N THR A 25 -16.58 -26.79 -14.57
CA THR A 25 -17.91 -27.12 -14.07
C THR A 25 -17.97 -26.63 -12.62
N LEU A 26 -18.71 -25.56 -12.37
CA LEU A 26 -19.00 -25.15 -10.99
C LEU A 26 -19.56 -26.40 -10.31
N PRO A 27 -18.99 -26.89 -9.20
CA PRO A 27 -19.70 -27.86 -8.39
C PRO A 27 -21.04 -27.20 -8.04
N GLN A 28 -22.12 -27.85 -8.46
CA GLN A 28 -23.45 -27.58 -7.93
C GLN A 28 -23.31 -27.48 -6.41
N PRO A 29 -23.91 -26.48 -5.75
CA PRO A 29 -23.92 -26.43 -4.30
C PRO A 29 -24.72 -27.64 -3.82
N THR A 30 -24.05 -28.78 -3.61
CA THR A 30 -24.61 -29.88 -2.84
C THR A 30 -25.01 -29.30 -1.50
N ASP A 31 -26.22 -29.62 -1.04
CA ASP A 31 -26.92 -29.08 0.14
C ASP A 31 -26.21 -29.24 1.50
N ASN A 32 -24.90 -29.51 1.50
CA ASN A 32 -24.03 -29.55 2.68
C ASN A 32 -23.48 -28.17 3.06
N VAL A 33 -24.35 -27.14 3.03
CA VAL A 33 -24.02 -25.76 3.48
C VAL A 33 -24.08 -25.64 5.01
N SER A 34 -23.70 -26.70 5.73
CA SER A 34 -23.72 -26.75 7.19
C SER A 34 -22.37 -27.14 7.82
N ALA A 35 -21.29 -27.24 7.03
CA ALA A 35 -19.95 -27.50 7.56
C ALA A 35 -19.19 -26.22 7.97
N PHE A 36 -19.70 -25.03 7.61
CA PHE A 36 -19.11 -23.75 8.01
C PHE A 36 -20.20 -22.84 8.61
N PRO A 37 -20.13 -22.47 9.90
CA PRO A 37 -21.08 -21.52 10.45
C PRO A 37 -20.93 -20.19 9.70
N SER A 38 -22.00 -19.74 9.04
CA SER A 38 -22.06 -18.52 8.22
C SER A 38 -21.95 -17.21 9.04
N SER A 39 -21.18 -17.22 10.13
CA SER A 39 -20.96 -16.05 10.97
C SER A 39 -20.09 -15.01 10.25
N LYS A 40 -20.38 -13.74 10.49
CA LYS A 40 -19.58 -12.62 9.98
C LYS A 40 -18.12 -12.70 10.44
N ARG A 41 -17.88 -13.19 11.66
CA ARG A 41 -16.54 -13.40 12.22
C ARG A 41 -15.73 -14.40 11.41
N ASP A 42 -16.33 -15.52 11.01
CA ASP A 42 -15.61 -16.57 10.30
C ASP A 42 -15.24 -16.13 8.87
N LYS A 43 -16.18 -15.45 8.19
CA LYS A 43 -15.92 -14.82 6.89
C LYS A 43 -14.77 -13.80 6.96
N LEU A 44 -14.69 -13.02 8.04
CA LEU A 44 -13.58 -12.08 8.25
C LEU A 44 -12.25 -12.81 8.48
N LYS A 45 -12.23 -13.86 9.30
CA LYS A 45 -11.03 -14.68 9.55
C LYS A 45 -10.51 -15.34 8.27
N ILE A 46 -11.40 -15.93 7.47
CA ILE A 46 -11.04 -16.56 6.19
C ILE A 46 -10.45 -15.52 5.23
N LYS A 47 -11.08 -14.33 5.11
CA LYS A 47 -10.57 -13.24 4.29
C LYS A 47 -9.20 -12.75 4.76
N HIS A 48 -9.03 -12.59 6.07
CA HIS A 48 -7.77 -12.17 6.67
C HIS A 48 -6.66 -13.21 6.42
N SER A 49 -6.92 -14.49 6.68
CA SER A 49 -5.97 -15.59 6.42
C SER A 49 -5.55 -15.66 4.95
N SER A 50 -6.53 -15.55 4.05
CA SER A 50 -6.28 -15.51 2.59
C SER A 50 -5.40 -14.32 2.21
N PHE A 51 -5.68 -13.14 2.78
CA PHE A 51 -4.88 -11.94 2.55
C PHE A 51 -3.45 -12.11 3.07
N VAL A 52 -3.26 -12.52 4.33
CA VAL A 52 -1.94 -12.74 4.96
C VAL A 52 -1.09 -13.73 4.16
N SER A 53 -1.66 -14.85 3.72
CA SER A 53 -0.93 -15.82 2.90
C SER A 53 -0.44 -15.24 1.56
N LYS A 54 -1.16 -14.25 1.01
CA LYS A 54 -0.82 -13.61 -0.26
C LYS A 54 0.31 -12.60 -0.11
N ILE A 55 0.30 -11.82 0.97
CA ILE A 55 1.35 -10.83 1.26
C ILE A 55 2.64 -11.51 1.71
N GLU A 56 2.59 -12.46 2.66
CA GLU A 56 3.78 -13.17 3.16
C GLU A 56 4.56 -13.88 2.05
N LYS A 57 3.86 -14.59 1.15
CA LYS A 57 4.49 -15.32 0.03
C LYS A 57 5.06 -14.40 -1.07
N SER A 58 4.69 -13.12 -1.10
CA SER A 58 5.09 -12.18 -2.16
C SER A 58 6.28 -11.28 -1.82
N SER A 59 6.84 -11.38 -0.61
CA SER A 59 7.94 -10.49 -0.15
C SER A 59 9.32 -10.85 -0.71
N ALA A 60 9.51 -12.08 -1.20
CA ALA A 60 10.76 -12.51 -1.82
C ALA A 60 10.92 -11.89 -3.22
N LYS A 61 11.46 -10.67 -3.28
CA LYS A 61 11.85 -10.04 -4.55
C LYS A 61 12.98 -10.84 -5.17
N THR A 62 12.69 -11.49 -6.30
CA THR A 62 13.71 -12.19 -7.10
C THR A 62 14.77 -11.17 -7.53
N GLN A 63 16.03 -11.41 -7.15
CA GLN A 63 17.13 -10.49 -7.43
C GLN A 63 17.27 -10.32 -8.95
N LYS A 64 16.96 -9.12 -9.46
CA LYS A 64 17.04 -8.84 -10.90
C LYS A 64 18.51 -8.87 -11.32
N ARG A 65 18.91 -9.94 -12.01
CA ARG A 65 20.24 -10.04 -12.62
C ARG A 65 20.37 -8.96 -13.70
N ARG A 66 21.36 -8.08 -13.55
CA ARG A 66 21.68 -7.05 -14.55
C ARG A 66 22.29 -7.71 -15.79
N ARG A 67 21.99 -7.19 -16.98
CA ARG A 67 22.61 -7.64 -18.25
C ARG A 67 24.14 -7.45 -18.15
N PRO A 68 24.97 -8.29 -18.79
CA PRO A 68 26.44 -8.19 -18.70
C PRO A 68 26.98 -6.77 -18.98
N ASN A 69 26.45 -6.12 -20.02
CA ASN A 69 26.81 -4.75 -20.42
C ASN A 69 26.25 -3.64 -19.49
N LYS A 70 25.62 -4.01 -18.38
CA LYS A 70 25.16 -3.09 -17.33
C LYS A 70 25.54 -3.59 -15.95
N LYS A 71 26.50 -4.51 -15.82
CA LYS A 71 27.05 -4.83 -14.50
C LYS A 71 27.82 -3.62 -13.99
N LEU A 72 27.72 -3.35 -12.68
CA LEU A 72 28.63 -2.39 -12.07
C LEU A 72 30.02 -3.01 -12.13
N VAL A 73 30.96 -2.31 -12.76
CA VAL A 73 32.37 -2.69 -12.75
C VAL A 73 32.90 -2.21 -11.41
N ALA A 74 33.21 -3.14 -10.51
CA ALA A 74 33.68 -2.84 -9.16
C ALA A 74 35.22 -2.99 -9.06
N ASN A 75 35.93 -2.46 -10.05
CA ASN A 75 37.40 -2.44 -10.06
C ASN A 75 37.90 -1.09 -9.53
N LEU A 76 39.03 -1.06 -8.84
CA LEU A 76 39.60 0.16 -8.23
C LEU A 76 39.82 1.28 -9.25
N GLU A 77 40.27 0.95 -10.46
CA GLU A 77 40.42 1.87 -11.60
C GLU A 77 39.10 2.56 -11.99
N SER A 78 37.98 1.80 -12.00
CA SER A 78 36.66 2.34 -12.33
C SER A 78 36.08 3.24 -11.23
N LEU A 79 36.56 3.10 -9.99
CA LEU A 79 36.19 3.99 -8.89
C LEU A 79 36.94 5.33 -8.99
N ALA A 80 38.19 5.32 -9.45
CA ALA A 80 38.94 6.54 -9.72
C ALA A 80 38.30 7.36 -10.85
N ASP A 81 37.89 6.70 -11.93
CA ASP A 81 37.24 7.32 -13.10
C ASP A 81 35.81 7.85 -12.80
N ALA A 82 35.18 7.32 -11.76
CA ALA A 82 33.86 7.73 -11.29
C ALA A 82 33.92 8.83 -10.22
N LEU A 83 35.12 9.18 -9.74
CA LEU A 83 35.30 10.36 -8.91
C LEU A 83 35.03 11.58 -9.81
N PRO A 84 34.21 12.55 -9.38
CA PRO A 84 34.12 13.81 -10.10
C PRO A 84 35.54 14.34 -10.23
N ASP A 85 35.98 14.60 -11.47
CA ASP A 85 37.27 15.21 -11.76
C ASP A 85 37.25 16.57 -11.07
N GLY A 86 37.74 16.60 -9.84
CA GLY A 86 37.76 17.76 -8.98
C GLY A 86 38.75 18.68 -9.62
N GLY A 87 38.25 19.55 -10.50
CA GLY A 87 39.04 20.54 -11.20
C GLY A 87 40.04 21.12 -10.22
N ALA A 88 41.32 20.86 -10.49
CA ALA A 88 42.37 21.73 -10.04
C ALA A 88 41.93 23.14 -10.47
N ASP A 89 41.78 24.02 -9.48
CA ASP A 89 41.40 25.44 -9.57
C ASP A 89 39.99 25.75 -9.01
N GLY A 90 39.98 26.14 -7.74
CA GLY A 90 39.01 27.12 -7.24
C GLY A 90 37.87 26.57 -6.38
N ASP A 91 38.07 26.73 -5.06
CA ASP A 91 37.03 26.94 -4.06
C ASP A 91 36.20 25.72 -3.62
N VAL A 92 36.69 25.07 -2.55
CA VAL A 92 35.86 24.16 -1.75
C VAL A 92 35.11 25.01 -0.73
N GLU A 93 33.96 25.55 -1.13
CA GLU A 93 32.97 26.15 -0.22
C GLU A 93 32.44 25.08 0.75
N LEU A 94 33.15 24.88 1.86
CA LEU A 94 32.73 24.11 3.03
C LEU A 94 31.61 24.87 3.76
N GLY A 95 30.39 24.87 3.22
CA GLY A 95 29.33 25.59 3.91
C GLY A 95 28.04 25.80 3.15
N GLN A 96 27.40 24.73 2.69
CA GLN A 96 25.94 24.62 2.60
C GLN A 96 25.65 23.24 2.02
N ALA A 97 24.83 22.45 2.71
CA ALA A 97 24.24 21.26 2.13
C ALA A 97 23.41 21.71 0.91
N ARG A 98 24.05 21.73 -0.27
CA ARG A 98 23.35 21.84 -1.55
C ARG A 98 22.37 20.68 -1.55
N ILE A 99 21.11 20.97 -1.29
CA ILE A 99 20.01 20.06 -1.62
C ILE A 99 20.15 19.89 -3.12
N VAL A 100 20.81 18.80 -3.52
CA VAL A 100 20.98 18.41 -4.92
C VAL A 100 19.56 18.12 -5.39
N GLN A 101 18.89 19.17 -5.86
CA GLN A 101 17.63 19.07 -6.57
C GLN A 101 17.89 18.04 -7.67
N PRO A 102 17.21 16.89 -7.65
CA PRO A 102 17.46 15.87 -8.64
C PRO A 102 17.22 16.51 -10.01
N LYS A 103 18.22 16.42 -10.90
CA LYS A 103 18.21 16.96 -12.27
C LYS A 103 16.99 16.49 -13.08
N VAL A 104 16.29 15.47 -12.60
CA VAL A 104 15.05 14.92 -13.14
C VAL A 104 13.92 15.12 -12.13
N LYS A 105 12.91 15.93 -12.47
CA LYS A 105 11.64 15.97 -11.73
C LYS A 105 11.01 14.58 -11.79
N LEU A 106 11.00 13.87 -10.67
CA LEU A 106 10.35 12.57 -10.56
C LEU A 106 8.83 12.77 -10.59
N GLU A 107 8.27 12.79 -11.80
CA GLU A 107 6.82 12.72 -11.99
C GLU A 107 6.33 11.35 -11.53
N SER A 108 5.62 11.30 -10.40
CA SER A 108 5.13 10.05 -9.81
C SER A 108 4.08 9.33 -10.67
N MET A 109 3.55 10.01 -11.70
CA MET A 109 2.56 9.45 -12.60
C MET A 109 2.94 9.65 -14.07
N LYS A 110 2.82 8.57 -14.84
CA LYS A 110 2.97 8.61 -16.30
C LYS A 110 1.89 9.51 -16.89
N LYS A 111 2.27 10.46 -17.75
CA LYS A 111 1.36 11.32 -18.53
C LYS A 111 0.64 10.49 -19.60
N SER A 112 -0.26 9.59 -19.21
CA SER A 112 -1.11 8.84 -20.14
C SER A 112 -2.48 9.48 -20.26
N LYS A 113 -3.13 9.34 -21.43
CA LYS A 113 -4.53 9.72 -21.61
C LYS A 113 -5.37 8.98 -20.55
N GLY A 114 -6.04 9.73 -19.68
CA GLY A 114 -6.83 9.19 -18.57
C GLY A 114 -6.14 9.16 -17.20
N ALA A 115 -4.82 9.34 -17.10
CA ALA A 115 -4.15 9.45 -15.80
C ALA A 115 -4.63 10.67 -15.01
N LYS A 116 -4.79 11.82 -15.69
CA LYS A 116 -5.35 13.05 -15.08
C LYS A 116 -6.78 12.85 -14.57
N LYS A 117 -7.62 12.11 -15.32
CA LYS A 117 -9.00 11.80 -14.90
C LYS A 117 -9.05 10.88 -13.68
N ARG A 118 -8.14 9.90 -13.60
CA ARG A 118 -8.03 9.03 -12.40
C ARG A 118 -7.54 9.82 -11.19
N LYS A 119 -6.54 10.69 -11.38
CA LYS A 119 -6.04 11.59 -10.35
C LYS A 119 -7.16 12.51 -9.83
N GLU A 120 -7.87 13.17 -10.72
CA GLU A 120 -9.01 14.03 -10.37
C GLU A 120 -10.12 13.27 -9.61
N LYS A 121 -10.43 12.04 -10.03
CA LYS A 121 -11.40 11.19 -9.32
C LYS A 121 -10.91 10.82 -7.91
N LEU A 122 -9.63 10.49 -7.75
CA LEU A 122 -9.04 10.18 -6.45
C LEU A 122 -9.05 11.42 -5.55
N GLU A 123 -8.61 12.57 -6.07
CA GLU A 123 -8.62 13.84 -5.33
C GLU A 123 -10.03 14.23 -4.89
N LYS A 124 -11.05 14.01 -5.74
CA LYS A 124 -12.44 14.26 -5.35
C LYS A 124 -12.89 13.37 -4.19
N LEU A 125 -12.61 12.07 -4.28
CA LEU A 125 -12.94 11.12 -3.20
C LEU A 125 -12.18 11.42 -1.91
N GLU A 126 -10.92 11.88 -2.01
CA GLU A 126 -10.11 12.29 -0.87
C GLU A 126 -10.65 13.56 -0.22
N LYS A 127 -11.05 14.56 -1.02
CA LYS A 127 -11.70 15.78 -0.51
C LYS A 127 -13.01 15.47 0.20
N GLU A 128 -13.85 14.61 -0.36
CA GLU A 128 -15.10 14.19 0.29
C GLU A 128 -14.84 13.47 1.63
N ARG A 129 -13.86 12.56 1.66
CA ARG A 129 -13.45 11.90 2.91
C ARG A 129 -12.90 12.87 3.94
N PHE A 130 -12.08 13.82 3.49
CA PHE A 130 -11.49 14.83 4.37
C PHE A 130 -12.56 15.76 4.92
N ASN A 131 -13.50 16.21 4.09
CA ASN A 131 -14.63 17.02 4.52
C ASN A 131 -15.52 16.26 5.51
N ALA A 132 -15.80 14.98 5.28
CA ALA A 132 -16.55 14.16 6.24
C ALA A 132 -15.82 14.03 7.59
N ASN A 133 -14.50 13.84 7.56
CA ASN A 133 -13.66 13.77 8.78
C ASN A 133 -13.60 15.14 9.49
N LEU A 134 -13.48 16.24 8.74
CA LEU A 134 -13.48 17.59 9.27
C LEU A 134 -14.83 17.95 9.88
N VAL A 135 -15.94 17.57 9.24
CA VAL A 135 -17.28 17.69 9.82
C VAL A 135 -17.37 16.87 11.10
N GLN A 136 -16.90 15.62 11.12
CA GLN A 136 -16.88 14.81 12.34
C GLN A 136 -16.02 15.44 13.45
N LEU A 137 -14.93 16.10 13.11
CA LEU A 137 -14.07 16.81 14.06
C LEU A 137 -14.72 18.11 14.56
N ALA A 138 -15.40 18.84 13.68
CA ALA A 138 -16.07 20.10 13.99
C ALA A 138 -17.43 19.93 14.68
N SER A 139 -18.14 18.83 14.40
CA SER A 139 -19.42 18.45 15.02
C SER A 139 -19.25 17.50 16.22
N GLY A 140 -18.03 17.02 16.47
CA GLY A 140 -17.78 15.92 17.38
C GLY A 140 -17.06 16.31 18.67
N THR A 141 -17.85 16.75 19.64
CA THR A 141 -17.68 16.42 21.07
C THR A 141 -17.35 14.93 21.27
N GLN A 142 -17.68 14.06 20.30
CA GLN A 142 -17.39 12.62 20.30
C GLN A 142 -15.91 12.23 20.24
N GLY A 143 -15.03 13.04 19.63
CA GLY A 143 -13.58 12.77 19.66
C GLY A 143 -12.99 13.01 21.05
N ALA A 144 -13.47 14.07 21.71
CA ALA A 144 -13.13 14.38 23.09
C ALA A 144 -13.78 13.39 24.06
N THR A 145 -15.06 13.02 23.88
CA THR A 145 -15.72 12.03 24.74
C THR A 145 -15.12 10.65 24.55
N ALA A 146 -14.70 10.23 23.36
CA ALA A 146 -14.02 8.94 23.18
C ALA A 146 -12.68 8.88 23.94
N VAL A 147 -11.94 10.01 24.02
CA VAL A 147 -10.73 10.11 24.83
C VAL A 147 -11.06 10.16 26.33
N GLN A 148 -12.09 10.91 26.73
CA GLN A 148 -12.57 10.98 28.12
C GLN A 148 -13.09 9.61 28.60
N ASP A 149 -13.85 8.88 27.77
CA ASP A 149 -14.36 7.54 28.03
C ASP A 149 -13.22 6.54 28.18
N ARG A 150 -12.17 6.68 27.36
CA ARG A 150 -10.97 5.83 27.48
C ARG A 150 -10.20 6.11 28.77
N TRP A 151 -10.08 7.38 29.16
CA TRP A 151 -9.44 7.78 30.42
C TRP A 151 -10.27 7.39 31.65
N ALA A 152 -11.59 7.50 31.58
CA ALA A 152 -12.52 7.06 32.62
C ALA A 152 -12.45 5.53 32.79
N ALA A 153 -12.46 4.77 31.70
CA ALA A 153 -12.30 3.32 31.73
C ALA A 153 -10.94 2.90 32.34
N LEU A 154 -9.86 3.61 32.02
CA LEU A 154 -8.54 3.34 32.61
C LEU A 154 -8.53 3.64 34.10
N LYS A 155 -9.07 4.79 34.54
CA LYS A 155 -9.18 5.13 35.97
C LYS A 155 -9.97 4.06 36.74
N ASN A 156 -11.10 3.62 36.20
CA ASN A 156 -11.91 2.56 36.82
C ASN A 156 -11.16 1.22 36.90
N HIS A 157 -10.44 0.84 35.83
CA HIS A 157 -9.65 -0.38 35.83
C HIS A 157 -8.51 -0.36 36.85
N VAL A 158 -7.80 0.77 36.95
CA VAL A 158 -6.73 0.97 37.94
C VAL A 158 -7.30 0.98 39.34
N GLN A 159 -8.39 1.71 39.59
CA GLN A 159 -9.06 1.74 40.89
C GLN A 159 -9.58 0.36 41.32
N SER A 160 -10.06 -0.45 40.37
CA SER A 160 -10.54 -1.81 40.66
C SER A 160 -9.43 -2.83 40.93
N ASN A 161 -8.21 -2.60 40.45
CA ASN A 161 -7.10 -3.57 40.55
C ASN A 161 -5.98 -3.13 41.50
N MET A 162 -5.96 -1.87 41.93
CA MET A 162 -4.97 -1.41 42.90
C MET A 162 -5.44 -1.72 44.32
N GLU A 163 -4.56 -2.35 45.10
CA GLU A 163 -4.75 -2.54 46.53
C GLU A 163 -4.76 -1.16 47.22
N VAL A 164 -5.92 -0.77 47.77
CA VAL A 164 -6.03 0.46 48.55
C VAL A 164 -5.48 0.18 49.94
N ARG A 165 -4.27 0.68 50.21
CA ARG A 165 -3.68 0.59 51.56
C ARG A 165 -4.53 1.40 52.53
N PRO A 166 -4.88 0.86 53.71
CA PRO A 166 -5.83 1.48 54.64
C PRO A 166 -5.38 2.86 55.14
N GLU A 167 -4.08 3.16 55.10
CA GLU A 167 -3.52 4.48 55.42
C GLU A 167 -4.01 5.63 54.52
N PHE A 168 -4.59 5.35 53.34
CA PHE A 168 -5.07 6.37 52.39
C PHE A 168 -6.60 6.44 52.25
N GLY A 169 -7.34 5.59 52.97
CA GLY A 169 -8.80 5.45 52.82
C GLY A 169 -9.66 6.31 53.75
N GLN A 170 -9.06 7.19 54.57
CA GLN A 170 -9.76 7.93 55.62
C GLN A 170 -9.97 9.40 55.22
N LYS A 171 -11.23 9.76 54.94
CA LYS A 171 -11.80 11.08 55.23
C LYS A 171 -13.23 10.91 55.71
#